data_AF-A0A552V637-F1
#
_entry.id   AF-A0A552V637-F1
#
_cell.length_a   1.000
_cell.length_b   1.000
_cell.length_c   1.000
_cell.angle_alpha   90.00
_cell.angle_beta   90.00
_cell.angle_gamma   90.00
#
_symmetry.space_group_name_H-M   'P 1'
#
loop_
_entity.id
_entity.type
_entity.pdbx_description
1 polymer ?
#
loop_
_entity_poly.entity_id
_entity_poly.type
_entity_poly.pdbx_seq_one_letter_code
_entity_poly.pdbx_strand_id
1 'polypeptide(L)'
;MAEYTLVDIIKEYQAGADTAVTIFKEKFGTGDILHGRRQKNYPRVGKLIENGIYRYAFHGSGLEVHFKDKVIDFDFAFFPEPRHDGFDLWRLSIFISNQRNKYPEYLDNNKLEAEFKELINNGIIAKSLLDSTHLYFFKDTI
;
A
#
# COMPACT_ATOMS: atom_id res chain seq x y z
N MET A 1 17.51 3.43 -18.65
CA MET A 1 16.61 3.43 -17.47
C MET A 1 16.01 2.04 -17.40
N ALA A 2 15.82 1.46 -16.22
CA ALA A 2 15.10 0.19 -16.13
C ALA A 2 13.65 0.44 -16.54
N GLU A 3 13.14 -0.37 -17.47
CA GLU A 3 11.74 -0.33 -17.89
C GLU A 3 10.94 -1.07 -16.81
N TYR A 4 10.08 -0.35 -16.09
CA TYR A 4 9.21 -0.94 -15.07
C TYR A 4 7.86 -1.27 -15.70
N THR A 5 7.32 -2.45 -15.42
CA THR A 5 5.91 -2.74 -15.70
C THR A 5 5.04 -2.26 -14.55
N LEU A 6 3.72 -2.12 -14.77
CA LEU A 6 2.78 -1.81 -13.70
C LEU A 6 2.79 -2.90 -12.61
N VAL A 7 3.04 -4.16 -12.97
CA VAL A 7 3.18 -5.26 -12.01
C VAL A 7 4.37 -5.04 -11.08
N ASP A 8 5.51 -4.57 -11.62
CA ASP A 8 6.69 -4.27 -10.80
C ASP A 8 6.41 -3.13 -9.81
N ILE A 9 5.70 -2.10 -10.27
CA ILE A 9 5.32 -0.96 -9.43
C ILE A 9 4.37 -1.39 -8.30
N ILE A 10 3.37 -2.22 -8.60
CA ILE A 10 2.44 -2.78 -7.60
C ILE A 10 3.20 -3.59 -6.55
N LYS A 11 4.11 -4.47 -6.98
CA LYS A 11 4.92 -5.28 -6.06
C LYS A 11 5.81 -4.42 -5.16
N GLU A 12 6.39 -3.35 -5.71
CA GLU A 12 7.19 -2.43 -4.90
C GLU A 12 6.35 -1.63 -3.90
N TYR A 13 5.15 -1.20 -4.30
CA TYR A 13 4.18 -0.58 -3.41
C TYR A 13 3.82 -1.53 -2.25
N GLN A 14 3.48 -2.79 -2.55
CA GLN A 14 3.16 -3.81 -1.55
C GLN A 14 4.34 -4.10 -0.61
N ALA A 15 5.56 -4.18 -1.14
CA ALA A 15 6.76 -4.34 -0.32
C ALA A 15 6.98 -3.14 0.63
N GLY A 16 6.64 -1.94 0.20
CA GLY A 16 6.62 -0.75 1.05
C GLY A 16 5.60 -0.83 2.18
N ALA A 17 4.38 -1.29 1.90
CA ALA A 17 3.35 -1.52 2.90
C ALA A 17 3.78 -2.61 3.90
N ASP A 18 4.36 -3.70 3.41
CA ASP A 18 4.87 -4.79 4.26
C ASP A 18 6.01 -4.35 5.18
N THR A 19 6.94 -3.53 4.66
CA THR A 19 8.00 -2.91 5.47
C THR A 19 7.41 -2.05 6.59
N ALA A 20 6.41 -1.21 6.27
CA ALA A 20 5.74 -0.38 7.26
C ALA A 20 5.04 -1.21 8.35
N VAL A 21 4.31 -2.26 7.94
CA VAL A 21 3.63 -3.16 8.86
C VAL A 21 4.63 -3.87 9.76
N THR A 22 5.71 -4.42 9.21
CA THR A 22 6.76 -5.11 9.98
C THR A 22 7.37 -4.20 11.05
N ILE A 23 7.75 -2.97 10.70
CA ILE A 23 8.27 -1.98 11.64
C ILE A 23 7.27 -1.73 12.79
N PHE A 24 5.98 -1.60 12.49
CA PHE A 24 4.95 -1.39 13.51
C PHE A 24 4.80 -2.60 14.42
N LYS A 25 4.74 -3.81 13.86
CA LYS A 25 4.62 -5.06 14.62
C LYS A 25 5.80 -5.22 15.58
N GLU A 26 7.01 -4.98 15.11
CA GLU A 26 8.23 -5.07 15.93
C GLU A 26 8.29 -3.98 17.01
N LYS A 27 8.02 -2.72 16.64
CA LYS A 27 8.12 -1.59 17.57
C LYS A 27 7.12 -1.68 18.73
N PHE A 28 5.91 -2.16 18.44
CA PHE A 28 4.80 -2.15 19.40
C PHE A 28 4.39 -3.54 19.88
N GLY A 29 5.02 -4.61 19.38
CA GLY A 29 4.68 -5.99 19.75
C GLY A 29 3.23 -6.36 19.43
N THR A 30 2.68 -5.87 18.30
CA THR A 30 1.27 -6.11 17.92
C THR A 30 1.16 -7.00 16.68
N GLY A 31 0.15 -7.88 16.65
CA GLY A 31 -0.22 -8.64 15.44
C GLY A 31 -1.22 -7.90 14.55
N ASP A 32 -2.04 -7.03 15.14
CA ASP A 32 -3.07 -6.23 14.46
C ASP A 32 -2.85 -4.74 14.74
N ILE A 33 -2.39 -4.04 13.70
CA ILE A 33 -2.02 -2.63 13.80
C ILE A 33 -3.28 -1.75 13.95
N LEU A 34 -4.38 -2.11 13.30
CA LEU A 34 -5.60 -1.30 13.36
C LEU A 34 -6.28 -1.46 14.72
N HIS A 35 -6.30 -2.67 15.27
CA HIS A 35 -6.75 -2.93 16.63
C HIS A 35 -5.91 -2.19 17.66
N GLY A 36 -4.57 -2.28 17.58
CA GLY A 36 -3.68 -1.57 18.49
C GLY A 36 -3.90 -0.05 18.48
N ARG A 37 -4.19 0.53 17.30
CA ARG A 37 -4.59 1.94 17.18
C ARG A 37 -5.90 2.23 17.91
N ARG A 38 -6.92 1.37 17.78
CA ARG A 38 -8.21 1.54 18.47
C ARG A 38 -8.07 1.47 19.99
N GLN A 39 -7.14 0.64 20.49
CA GLN A 39 -6.79 0.55 21.91
C GLN A 39 -5.87 1.68 22.39
N LYS A 40 -5.46 2.60 21.51
CA LYS A 40 -4.55 3.72 21.81
C LYS A 40 -3.15 3.27 22.25
N ASN A 41 -2.67 2.11 21.79
CA ASN A 41 -1.31 1.64 22.06
C ASN A 41 -0.25 2.56 21.42
N TYR A 42 -0.64 3.32 20.39
CA TYR A 42 0.19 4.33 19.74
C TYR A 42 -0.69 5.47 19.19
N PRO A 43 -0.12 6.67 18.99
CA PRO A 43 -0.88 7.82 18.53
C PRO A 43 -1.33 7.66 17.08
N ARG A 44 -2.39 8.37 16.71
CA ARG A 44 -2.93 8.39 15.33
C ARG A 44 -1.93 8.95 14.32
N VAL A 45 -1.10 9.92 14.72
CA VAL A 45 -0.03 10.50 13.91
C VAL A 45 1.23 10.47 14.76
N GLY A 46 2.34 10.06 14.17
CA GLY A 46 3.60 9.96 14.91
C GLY A 46 4.80 9.79 13.99
N LYS A 47 5.93 9.42 14.58
CA LYS A 47 7.20 9.20 13.90
C LYS A 47 7.90 7.99 14.52
N LEU A 48 8.60 7.20 13.71
CA LEU A 48 9.49 6.13 14.16
C LEU A 48 10.84 6.30 13.45
N ILE A 49 11.54 7.40 13.78
CA ILE A 49 12.72 7.88 13.04
C ILE A 49 13.85 6.83 13.06
N GLU A 50 14.07 6.19 14.20
CA GLU A 50 15.07 5.12 14.36
C GLU A 50 14.80 3.91 13.45
N ASN A 51 13.55 3.73 13.01
CA ASN A 51 13.12 2.68 12.10
C ASN A 51 12.94 3.18 10.65
N GLY A 52 13.34 4.41 10.34
CA GLY A 52 13.24 4.99 9.00
C GLY A 52 11.88 5.60 8.63
N ILE A 53 10.92 5.65 9.56
CA ILE A 53 9.61 6.29 9.34
C ILE A 53 9.65 7.73 9.87
N TYR A 54 9.72 8.70 8.96
CA TYR A 54 9.76 10.13 9.26
C TYR A 54 8.44 10.67 9.76
N ARG A 55 7.35 10.07 9.27
CA ARG A 55 5.99 10.34 9.72
C ARG A 55 5.10 9.16 9.37
N TYR A 56 4.16 8.86 10.23
CA TYR A 56 3.02 8.01 9.88
C TYR A 56 1.71 8.70 10.30
N ALA A 57 0.62 8.36 9.61
CA ALA A 57 -0.72 8.84 9.94
C ALA A 57 -1.79 7.78 9.64
N PHE A 58 -2.53 7.40 10.66
CA PHE A 58 -3.71 6.56 10.52
C PHE A 58 -4.89 7.37 9.99
N HIS A 59 -5.54 6.83 8.97
CA HIS A 59 -6.81 7.28 8.40
C HIS A 59 -7.76 6.07 8.31
N GLY A 60 -9.04 6.31 7.99
CA GLY A 60 -10.09 5.27 7.84
C GLY A 60 -9.78 3.91 8.46
N SER A 61 -9.51 2.94 7.60
CA SER A 61 -8.98 1.62 7.91
C SER A 61 -7.53 1.45 7.45
N GLY A 62 -6.76 2.53 7.27
CA GLY A 62 -5.45 2.51 6.63
C GLY A 62 -4.37 3.28 7.37
N LEU A 63 -3.19 3.29 6.75
CA LEU A 63 -1.97 3.88 7.26
C LEU A 63 -1.18 4.52 6.11
N GLU A 64 -0.90 5.81 6.25
CA GLU A 64 0.06 6.52 5.41
C GLU A 64 1.41 6.58 6.13
N VAL A 65 2.50 6.23 5.45
CA VAL A 65 3.87 6.18 5.96
C VAL A 65 4.82 6.92 5.04
N HIS A 66 5.58 7.84 5.61
CA HIS A 66 6.60 8.63 4.91
C HIS A 66 7.97 8.07 5.29
N PHE A 67 8.59 7.38 4.32
CA PHE A 67 10.00 7.03 4.36
C PHE A 67 10.84 8.18 3.80
N LYS A 68 12.17 8.01 3.77
CA LYS A 68 13.09 9.04 3.26
C LYS A 68 12.86 9.37 1.79
N ASP A 69 12.54 8.35 1.00
CA ASP A 69 12.54 8.36 -0.46
C ASP A 69 11.17 8.08 -1.08
N LYS A 70 10.18 7.70 -0.28
CA LYS A 70 8.84 7.33 -0.75
C LYS A 70 7.76 7.51 0.32
N VAL A 71 6.53 7.64 -0.15
CA VAL A 71 5.31 7.64 0.66
C VAL A 71 4.49 6.43 0.27
N ILE A 72 4.07 5.63 1.26
CA ILE A 72 3.17 4.49 1.09
C ILE A 72 1.86 4.82 1.81
N ASP A 73 0.75 4.87 1.09
CA ASP A 73 -0.60 4.94 1.65
C ASP A 73 -1.34 3.66 1.28
N PHE A 74 -1.78 2.89 2.28
CA PHE A 74 -2.50 1.64 2.09
C PHE A 74 -3.64 1.49 3.10
N ASP A 75 -4.67 0.74 2.70
CA ASP A 75 -5.75 0.33 3.58
C ASP A 75 -5.56 -1.12 4.04
N PHE A 76 -5.89 -1.38 5.30
CA PHE A 76 -6.02 -2.74 5.78
C PHE A 76 -7.31 -3.38 5.25
N ALA A 77 -7.20 -4.63 4.81
CA ALA A 77 -8.31 -5.51 4.49
C ALA A 77 -8.30 -6.75 5.41
N PHE A 78 -9.27 -7.65 5.26
CA PHE A 78 -9.39 -8.84 6.11
C PHE A 78 -9.82 -10.06 5.29
N PHE A 79 -8.99 -11.11 5.25
CA PHE A 79 -9.24 -12.39 4.57
C PHE A 79 -8.70 -13.58 5.37
N PRO A 80 -9.54 -14.34 6.07
CA PRO A 80 -9.82 -14.23 7.52
C PRO A 80 -8.72 -13.67 8.47
N GLU A 81 -7.64 -13.09 7.95
CA GLU A 81 -6.57 -12.43 8.68
C GLU A 81 -6.36 -11.00 8.15
N PRO A 82 -5.77 -10.08 8.93
CA PRO A 82 -5.44 -8.73 8.46
C PRO A 82 -4.49 -8.76 7.26
N ARG A 83 -4.83 -7.99 6.23
CA ARG A 83 -4.10 -7.86 4.97
C ARG A 83 -3.78 -6.40 4.72
N HIS A 84 -2.63 -6.14 4.09
CA HIS A 84 -2.11 -4.78 3.84
C HIS A 84 -1.53 -4.63 2.42
N ASP A 85 -1.72 -5.66 1.60
CA ASP A 85 -1.22 -5.77 0.24
C ASP A 85 -2.29 -5.39 -0.79
N GLY A 86 -3.47 -4.94 -0.37
CA GLY A 86 -4.50 -4.43 -1.25
C GLY A 86 -4.14 -3.05 -1.79
N PHE A 87 -4.52 -2.79 -3.03
CA PHE A 87 -4.25 -1.52 -3.71
C PHE A 87 -5.43 -1.07 -4.57
N ASP A 88 -5.42 0.19 -4.95
CA ASP A 88 -6.30 0.76 -5.95
C ASP A 88 -5.52 1.73 -6.83
N LEU A 89 -6.13 2.13 -7.94
CA LEU A 89 -5.51 3.02 -8.91
C LEU A 89 -5.10 4.38 -8.30
N TRP A 90 -5.87 4.89 -7.34
CA TRP A 90 -5.61 6.19 -6.71
C TRP A 90 -4.38 6.13 -5.80
N ARG A 91 -4.22 5.07 -5.00
CA ARG A 91 -3.03 4.86 -4.17
C ARG A 91 -1.77 4.63 -5.01
N LEU A 92 -1.90 3.88 -6.11
CA LEU A 92 -0.80 3.68 -7.05
C LEU A 92 -0.37 5.00 -7.70
N SER A 93 -1.30 5.85 -8.13
CA SER A 93 -0.96 7.14 -8.74
C SER A 93 -0.24 8.07 -7.75
N ILE A 94 -0.62 8.05 -6.47
CA ILE A 94 0.08 8.77 -5.40
C ILE A 94 1.50 8.21 -5.20
N PHE A 95 1.64 6.89 -5.09
CA PHE A 95 2.94 6.23 -4.91
C PHE A 95 3.91 6.55 -6.06
N ILE A 96 3.40 6.51 -7.30
CA ILE A 96 4.14 6.86 -8.52
C ILE A 96 4.54 8.34 -8.50
N SER A 97 3.61 9.24 -8.21
CA SER A 97 3.85 10.69 -8.22
C SER A 97 4.89 11.12 -7.19
N ASN A 98 4.92 10.47 -6.02
CA ASN A 98 5.94 10.69 -4.99
C ASN A 98 7.34 10.20 -5.42
N GLN A 99 7.43 9.43 -6.52
CA GLN A 99 8.66 8.88 -7.08
C GLN A 99 8.77 9.21 -8.58
N ARG A 100 8.33 10.40 -8.99
CA ARG A 100 8.23 10.84 -10.40
C ARG A 100 9.47 10.58 -11.27
N ASN A 101 10.66 10.66 -10.68
CA ASN A 101 11.93 10.44 -11.40
C ASN A 101 12.18 8.95 -11.68
N LYS A 102 11.59 8.05 -10.89
CA LYS A 102 11.74 6.60 -11.00
C LYS A 102 10.76 6.00 -12.01
N TYR A 103 9.54 6.53 -12.07
CA TYR A 103 8.46 6.05 -12.94
C TYR A 103 7.90 7.15 -13.87
N PRO A 104 8.75 7.81 -14.68
CA PRO A 104 8.32 8.97 -15.47
C PRO A 104 7.19 8.65 -16.46
N GLU A 105 7.14 7.44 -17.01
CA GLU A 105 6.11 7.02 -17.97
C GLU A 105 4.73 6.86 -17.32
N TYR A 106 4.68 6.47 -16.05
CA TYR A 106 3.42 6.27 -15.32
C TYR A 106 2.87 7.56 -14.70
N LEU A 107 3.50 8.71 -14.99
CA LEU A 107 2.90 10.02 -14.73
C LEU A 107 1.78 10.36 -15.73
N ASP A 108 1.71 9.64 -16.86
CA ASP A 108 0.54 9.67 -17.74
C ASP A 108 -0.58 8.80 -17.14
N ASN A 109 -1.59 9.47 -16.60
CA ASN A 109 -2.77 8.80 -16.03
C ASN A 109 -3.50 7.91 -17.04
N ASN A 110 -3.48 8.23 -18.34
CA ASN A 110 -4.14 7.40 -19.35
C ASN A 110 -3.42 6.05 -19.51
N LYS A 111 -2.08 6.05 -19.51
CA LYS A 111 -1.27 4.82 -19.53
C LYS A 111 -1.53 4.00 -18.27
N LEU A 112 -1.46 4.62 -17.10
CA LEU A 112 -1.69 3.95 -15.82
C LEU A 112 -3.09 3.31 -15.77
N GLU A 113 -4.13 4.05 -16.17
CA GLU A 113 -5.51 3.53 -16.25
C GLU A 113 -5.67 2.40 -17.25
N ALA A 114 -5.08 2.51 -18.44
CA ALA A 114 -5.17 1.52 -19.50
C ALA A 114 -4.54 0.19 -19.06
N GLU A 115 -3.30 0.24 -18.53
CA GLU A 115 -2.61 -0.95 -18.06
C GLU A 115 -3.29 -1.54 -16.82
N PHE A 116 -3.81 -0.73 -15.91
CA PHE A 116 -4.55 -1.23 -14.76
C PHE A 116 -5.80 -2.02 -15.19
N LYS A 117 -6.54 -1.51 -16.19
CA LYS A 117 -7.69 -2.22 -16.79
C LYS A 117 -7.25 -3.50 -17.50
N GLU A 118 -6.10 -3.50 -18.17
CA GLU A 118 -5.55 -4.67 -18.80
C GLU A 118 -5.21 -5.77 -17.77
N LEU A 119 -4.62 -5.42 -16.63
CA LEU A 119 -4.37 -6.37 -15.54
C LEU A 119 -5.66 -7.00 -15.00
N ILE A 120 -6.75 -6.23 -14.93
CA ILE A 120 -8.08 -6.75 -14.54
C ILE A 120 -8.60 -7.72 -15.60
N ASN A 121 -8.60 -7.32 -16.88
CA ASN A 121 -9.13 -8.11 -17.99
C ASN A 121 -8.37 -9.43 -18.18
N ASN A 122 -7.05 -9.41 -17.98
CA ASN A 122 -6.20 -10.58 -18.05
C ASN A 122 -6.27 -11.45 -16.78
N GLY A 123 -7.04 -11.03 -15.77
CA GLY A 123 -7.18 -11.75 -14.51
C GLY A 123 -5.90 -11.83 -13.68
N ILE A 124 -4.98 -10.86 -13.85
CA ILE A 124 -3.76 -10.76 -13.05
C ILE A 124 -4.11 -10.17 -11.68
N ILE A 125 -4.99 -9.17 -11.67
CA ILE A 125 -5.52 -8.57 -10.44
C ILE A 125 -7.04 -8.71 -10.40
N ALA A 126 -7.61 -8.79 -9.20
CA ALA A 126 -9.04 -8.89 -9.01
C ALA A 126 -9.46 -8.21 -7.71
N LYS A 127 -10.71 -7.75 -7.66
CA LYS A 127 -11.31 -7.34 -6.39
C LYS A 127 -11.53 -8.56 -5.51
N SER A 128 -11.44 -8.32 -4.21
CA SER A 128 -11.97 -9.22 -3.20
C SER A 128 -13.42 -9.61 -3.49
N LEU A 129 -13.76 -10.89 -3.28
CA LEU A 129 -15.15 -11.37 -3.28
C LEU A 129 -15.90 -11.01 -1.99
N LEU A 130 -15.20 -10.57 -0.95
CA LEU A 130 -15.79 -10.05 0.28
C LEU A 130 -16.11 -8.55 0.14
N ASP A 131 -17.30 -8.15 0.58
CA ASP A 131 -17.78 -6.77 0.58
C ASP A 131 -17.03 -5.84 1.56
N SER A 132 -16.12 -6.37 2.37
CA SER A 132 -15.38 -5.62 3.40
C SER A 132 -14.29 -4.70 2.83
N THR A 133 -14.02 -4.74 1.53
CA THR A 133 -13.02 -3.88 0.88
C THR A 133 -13.32 -3.64 -0.59
N HIS A 134 -12.87 -2.51 -1.12
CA HIS A 134 -12.96 -2.16 -2.54
C HIS A 134 -11.62 -2.32 -3.29
N LEU A 135 -10.59 -2.77 -2.58
CA LEU A 135 -9.24 -2.92 -3.09
C LEU A 135 -9.13 -4.09 -4.08
N TYR A 136 -8.13 -3.97 -4.95
CA TYR A 136 -7.63 -5.03 -5.80
C TYR A 136 -6.46 -5.72 -5.13
N PHE A 137 -6.29 -6.99 -5.47
CA PHE A 137 -5.20 -7.87 -5.05
C PHE A 137 -4.71 -8.63 -6.28
N PHE A 138 -3.51 -9.20 -6.20
CA PHE A 138 -3.11 -10.20 -7.18
C PHE A 138 -4.02 -11.42 -7.06
N LYS A 139 -4.53 -11.91 -8.19
CA LYS A 139 -5.59 -12.92 -8.23
C LYS A 139 -5.16 -14.26 -7.61
N ASP A 140 -3.88 -14.58 -7.65
CA ASP A 140 -3.30 -15.77 -7.03
C ASP A 140 -3.16 -15.67 -5.50
N THR A 141 -3.52 -14.52 -4.90
CA THR A 141 -3.46 -14.27 -3.45
C THR A 141 -4.84 -14.15 -2.78
N ILE A 142 -5.92 -14.34 -3.53
CA ILE A 142 -7.32 -14.25 -3.07
C ILE A 142 -8.06 -15.58 -3.21
#